data_AF-A0A1B9QWY3-F1
#
_entry.id   AF-A0A1B9QWY3-F1
#
_cell.length_a   1.000
_cell.length_b   1.000
_cell.length_c   1.000
_cell.angle_alpha   90.00
_cell.angle_beta   90.00
_cell.angle_gamma   90.00
#
_symmetry.space_group_name_H-M   'P 1'
#
loop_
_entity.id
_entity.type
_entity.pdbx_description
1 polymer ?
#
loop_
_entity_poly.entity_id
_entity_poly.type
_entity_poly.pdbx_seq_one_letter_code
_entity_poly.pdbx_strand_id
1 'polypeptide(L)'
;SQSSKEQLTILTNEILIPLGAELGLPIISYGFNCPQLLRWIQSNSPKDTAPLLDQHASMELNLKGNRICKRDGAACDFLIEGKENQMHIAANFIIQHLSFDRLYFYGKDKPLHVSIGADNTRYVQIRQAKSSGRRVAGPSRTGSSALELFEIYNTTG
;
A
#
# COMPACT_ATOMS: atom_id res chain seq x y z
N SER A 1 -7.46 -4.93 -17.19
CA SER A 1 -7.95 -6.27 -17.59
C SER A 1 -9.14 -6.66 -16.72
N GLN A 2 -9.84 -7.77 -17.04
CA GLN A 2 -10.90 -8.30 -16.18
C GLN A 2 -10.35 -8.71 -14.80
N SER A 3 -9.21 -9.41 -14.78
CA SER A 3 -8.53 -9.80 -13.54
C SER A 3 -8.14 -8.60 -12.66
N SER A 4 -7.74 -7.46 -13.25
CA SER A 4 -7.45 -6.25 -12.46
C SER A 4 -8.71 -5.70 -11.78
N LYS A 5 -9.87 -5.74 -12.45
CA LYS A 5 -11.15 -5.31 -11.84
C LYS A 5 -11.54 -6.20 -10.66
N GLU A 6 -11.31 -7.50 -10.78
CA GLU A 6 -11.55 -8.47 -9.69
C GLU A 6 -10.67 -8.15 -8.48
N GLN A 7 -9.36 -7.95 -8.68
CA GLN A 7 -8.46 -7.60 -7.58
C GLN A 7 -8.80 -6.24 -6.96
N LEU A 8 -9.18 -5.24 -7.76
CA LEU A 8 -9.66 -3.96 -7.22
C LEU A 8 -10.95 -4.11 -6.40
N THR A 9 -11.86 -4.99 -6.83
CA THR A 9 -13.08 -5.29 -6.07
C THR A 9 -12.77 -5.96 -4.74
N ILE A 10 -11.82 -6.91 -4.72
CA ILE A 10 -11.35 -7.53 -3.48
C ILE A 10 -10.70 -6.47 -2.57
N LEU A 11 -9.83 -5.60 -3.10
CA LEU A 11 -9.22 -4.52 -2.32
C LEU A 11 -10.29 -3.62 -1.69
N THR A 12 -11.34 -3.28 -2.44
CA THR A 12 -12.47 -2.50 -1.92
C THR A 12 -13.21 -3.24 -0.81
N ASN A 13 -13.58 -4.49 -1.02
CA ASN A 13 -14.42 -5.25 -0.09
C ASN A 13 -13.68 -5.69 1.18
N GLU A 14 -12.41 -6.08 1.05
CA GLU A 14 -11.62 -6.63 2.16
C GLU A 14 -10.88 -5.56 2.95
N ILE A 15 -10.60 -4.41 2.33
CA ILE A 15 -9.85 -3.32 2.97
C ILE A 15 -10.69 -2.05 3.09
N LEU A 16 -11.06 -1.43 1.97
CA LEU A 16 -11.60 -0.06 2.00
C LEU A 16 -12.97 0.06 2.68
N ILE A 17 -13.86 -0.92 2.46
CA ILE A 17 -15.18 -0.93 3.08
C ILE A 17 -15.08 -1.16 4.60
N PRO A 18 -14.41 -2.21 5.11
CA PRO A 18 -14.22 -2.41 6.55
C PRO A 18 -13.52 -1.24 7.23
N LEU A 19 -12.48 -0.69 6.58
CA LEU A 19 -11.77 0.47 7.09
C LEU A 19 -12.67 1.71 7.14
N GLY A 20 -13.49 1.90 6.11
CA GLY A 20 -14.48 2.98 6.04
C GLY A 20 -15.52 2.89 7.16
N ALA A 21 -16.01 1.68 7.43
CA ALA A 21 -16.99 1.42 8.47
C ALA A 21 -16.42 1.69 9.88
N GLU A 22 -15.16 1.36 10.12
CA GLU A 22 -14.53 1.53 11.44
C GLU A 22 -14.00 2.97 11.66
N LEU A 23 -13.28 3.52 10.68
CA LEU A 23 -12.46 4.71 10.89
C LEU A 23 -12.96 5.96 10.15
N GLY A 24 -13.90 5.82 9.23
CA GLY A 24 -14.37 6.90 8.35
C GLY A 24 -13.81 6.81 6.94
N LEU A 25 -14.25 7.71 6.06
CA LEU A 25 -14.04 7.62 4.62
C LEU A 25 -12.55 7.58 4.22
N PRO A 26 -12.09 6.52 3.52
CA PRO A 26 -10.76 6.52 2.90
C PRO A 26 -10.72 7.43 1.66
N ILE A 27 -9.81 8.41 1.66
CA ILE A 27 -9.51 9.28 0.54
C ILE A 27 -8.31 8.71 -0.22
N ILE A 28 -8.55 8.13 -1.38
CA ILE A 28 -7.49 7.53 -2.21
C ILE A 28 -6.63 8.64 -2.83
N SER A 29 -5.36 8.71 -2.45
CA SER A 29 -4.39 9.63 -3.06
C SER A 29 -3.71 9.04 -4.29
N TYR A 30 -3.58 7.70 -4.34
CA TYR A 30 -3.03 6.99 -5.48
C TYR A 30 -3.62 5.57 -5.55
N GLY A 31 -4.08 5.16 -6.73
CA GLY A 31 -4.80 3.90 -6.92
C GLY A 31 -4.25 3.12 -8.11
N PHE A 32 -5.14 2.49 -8.87
CA PHE A 32 -4.77 1.69 -10.04
C PHE A 32 -3.86 2.44 -11.02
N ASN A 33 -2.72 1.83 -11.36
CA ASN A 33 -1.74 2.34 -12.30
C ASN A 33 -1.73 1.51 -13.58
N CYS A 34 -2.47 1.95 -14.59
CA CYS A 34 -2.52 1.28 -15.88
C CYS A 34 -1.18 1.38 -16.64
N PRO A 35 -0.92 0.52 -17.64
CA PRO A 35 0.33 0.57 -18.40
C PRO A 35 0.61 1.93 -19.05
N GLN A 36 -0.43 2.65 -19.46
CA GLN A 36 -0.34 4.00 -20.01
C GLN A 36 0.17 5.01 -18.96
N LEU A 37 -0.44 5.01 -17.78
CA LEU A 37 -0.03 5.88 -16.67
C LEU A 37 1.38 5.53 -16.19
N LEU A 38 1.69 4.24 -16.07
CA LEU A 38 3.03 3.79 -15.70
C LEU A 38 4.08 4.34 -16.68
N ARG A 39 3.86 4.23 -17.99
CA ARG A 39 4.79 4.79 -18.98
C ARG A 39 4.94 6.30 -18.81
N TRP A 40 3.83 7.01 -18.61
CA TRP A 40 3.88 8.45 -18.37
C TRP A 40 4.70 8.80 -17.13
N ILE A 41 4.49 8.10 -16.01
CA ILE A 41 5.26 8.30 -14.77
C ILE A 41 6.74 8.00 -15.01
N GLN A 42 7.08 6.91 -15.69
CA GLN A 42 8.48 6.57 -15.99
C GLN A 42 9.17 7.63 -16.87
N SER A 43 8.43 8.30 -17.76
CA SER A 43 8.98 9.35 -18.60
C SER A 43 9.09 10.72 -17.91
N ASN A 44 8.18 11.04 -16.99
CA ASN A 44 8.09 12.39 -16.41
C ASN A 44 8.61 12.49 -14.98
N SER A 45 8.44 11.45 -14.18
CA SER A 45 8.86 11.42 -12.77
C SER A 45 9.20 9.99 -12.31
N PRO A 46 10.28 9.38 -12.85
CA PRO A 46 10.64 7.99 -12.52
C PRO A 46 11.21 7.82 -11.10
N LYS A 47 11.51 8.93 -10.41
CA LYS A 47 12.15 8.89 -9.08
C LYS A 47 11.26 8.14 -8.09
N ASP A 48 11.92 7.29 -7.28
CA ASP A 48 11.30 6.49 -6.22
C ASP A 48 10.17 5.55 -6.69
N THR A 49 10.12 5.23 -7.99
CA THR A 49 9.24 4.19 -8.53
C THR A 49 9.93 2.83 -8.52
N ALA A 50 9.15 1.77 -8.31
CA ALA A 50 9.62 0.38 -8.41
C ALA A 50 8.59 -0.48 -9.13
N PRO A 51 8.39 -0.31 -10.46
CA PRO A 51 7.26 -0.89 -11.20
C PRO A 51 7.12 -2.41 -11.06
N LEU A 52 8.24 -3.12 -10.97
CA LEU A 52 8.26 -4.59 -10.83
C LEU A 52 7.73 -5.09 -9.49
N LEU A 53 7.66 -4.20 -8.50
CA LEU A 53 7.24 -4.47 -7.12
C LEU A 53 5.93 -3.72 -6.77
N ASP A 54 5.39 -2.96 -7.72
CA ASP A 54 4.29 -2.03 -7.51
C ASP A 54 2.94 -2.69 -7.82
N GLN A 55 2.22 -3.11 -6.77
CA GLN A 55 0.91 -3.75 -6.89
C GLN A 55 -0.21 -2.77 -7.33
N HIS A 56 0.07 -1.47 -7.48
CA HIS A 56 -0.84 -0.56 -8.17
C HIS A 56 -1.05 -0.94 -9.64
N ALA A 57 -0.07 -1.61 -10.26
CA ALA A 57 -0.23 -2.17 -11.60
C ALA A 57 -1.22 -3.35 -11.65
N SER A 58 -1.65 -3.85 -10.50
CA SER A 58 -2.58 -4.95 -10.35
C SER A 58 -2.25 -6.15 -11.26
N MET A 59 -3.22 -6.58 -12.09
CA MET A 59 -3.10 -7.70 -13.02
C MET A 59 -2.67 -7.29 -14.43
N GLU A 60 -2.06 -6.11 -14.59
CA GLU A 60 -1.69 -5.60 -15.89
C GLU A 60 -0.41 -6.21 -16.46
N LEU A 61 -0.37 -6.24 -17.79
CA LEU A 61 0.74 -6.77 -18.58
C LEU A 61 1.53 -5.62 -19.21
N ASN A 62 2.83 -5.82 -19.38
CA ASN A 62 3.65 -4.95 -20.21
C ASN A 62 3.44 -5.27 -21.70
N LEU A 63 4.09 -4.50 -22.58
CA LEU A 63 3.99 -4.68 -24.04
C LEU A 63 4.49 -6.05 -24.54
N LYS A 64 5.25 -6.78 -23.73
CA LYS A 64 5.73 -8.13 -24.03
C LYS A 64 4.79 -9.22 -23.50
N GLY A 65 3.62 -8.86 -22.97
CA GLY A 65 2.65 -9.80 -22.39
C GLY A 65 3.04 -10.34 -21.01
N ASN A 66 4.09 -9.81 -20.37
CA ASN A 66 4.50 -10.25 -19.04
C ASN A 66 3.84 -9.41 -17.95
N ARG A 67 3.59 -10.01 -16.77
CA ARG A 67 3.14 -9.28 -15.57
C ARG A 67 4.06 -8.09 -15.28
N ILE A 68 3.47 -6.90 -15.09
CA ILE A 68 4.21 -5.71 -14.67
C ILE A 68 4.78 -5.92 -13.26
N CYS A 69 3.90 -6.27 -12.31
CA CYS A 69 4.27 -6.67 -10.96
C CYS A 69 3.95 -8.15 -10.78
N LYS A 70 4.96 -8.94 -10.40
CA LYS A 70 4.82 -10.40 -10.20
C LYS A 70 4.15 -10.79 -8.88
N ARG A 71 3.95 -9.83 -7.97
CA ARG A 71 3.25 -10.05 -6.69
C ARG A 71 1.74 -10.17 -6.87
N ASP A 72 1.25 -9.79 -8.04
CA ASP A 72 -0.16 -9.78 -8.37
C ASP A 72 -1.00 -8.95 -7.38
N GLY A 73 -2.32 -9.07 -7.44
CA GLY A 73 -3.21 -8.37 -6.52
C GLY A 73 -3.54 -6.95 -6.94
N ALA A 74 -3.76 -6.06 -5.97
CA ALA A 74 -4.06 -4.64 -6.19
C ALA A 74 -3.62 -3.84 -4.95
N ALA A 75 -3.34 -2.55 -5.14
CA ALA A 75 -2.93 -1.66 -4.06
C ALA A 75 -3.55 -0.26 -4.19
N CYS A 76 -3.57 0.44 -3.08
CA CYS A 76 -3.88 1.86 -3.01
C CYS A 76 -3.09 2.55 -1.90
N ASP A 77 -2.86 3.85 -2.11
CA ASP A 77 -2.41 4.79 -1.09
C ASP A 77 -3.58 5.69 -0.71
N PHE A 78 -3.82 5.86 0.59
CA PHE A 78 -4.97 6.61 1.06
C PHE A 78 -4.72 7.33 2.39
N LEU A 79 -5.59 8.30 2.68
CA LEU A 79 -5.75 8.93 3.99
C LEU A 79 -7.15 8.62 4.52
N ILE A 80 -7.39 8.79 5.82
CA ILE A 80 -8.75 8.80 6.37
C ILE A 80 -9.18 10.25 6.54
N GLU A 81 -10.34 10.59 5.95
CA GLU A 81 -10.92 11.94 6.03
C GLU A 81 -11.07 12.39 7.49
N GLY A 82 -10.53 13.57 7.81
CA GLY A 82 -10.55 14.13 9.17
C GLY A 82 -9.57 13.47 10.16
N LYS A 83 -8.76 12.51 9.72
CA LYS A 83 -7.75 11.79 10.53
C LYS A 83 -6.41 11.70 9.80
N GLU A 84 -6.09 12.67 8.95
CA GLU A 84 -4.92 12.68 8.07
C GLU A 84 -3.59 12.66 8.84
N ASN A 85 -3.58 13.11 10.10
CA ASN A 85 -2.43 13.11 11.01
C ASN A 85 -2.37 11.90 11.98
N GLN A 86 -3.30 10.95 11.82
CA GLN A 86 -3.49 9.80 12.70
C GLN A 86 -3.46 8.47 11.92
N MET A 87 -2.71 8.40 10.82
CA MET A 87 -2.67 7.21 9.96
C MET A 87 -2.10 5.96 10.64
N HIS A 88 -1.46 6.11 11.80
CA HIS A 88 -1.05 4.97 12.63
C HIS A 88 -2.24 4.17 13.17
N ILE A 89 -3.39 4.81 13.42
CA ILE A 89 -4.63 4.13 13.83
C ILE A 89 -5.13 3.22 12.70
N ALA A 90 -5.16 3.74 11.47
CA ALA A 90 -5.55 2.96 10.30
C ALA A 90 -4.60 1.78 10.03
N ALA A 91 -3.29 2.02 10.13
CA ALA A 91 -2.31 0.96 9.97
C ALA A 91 -2.46 -0.12 11.05
N ASN A 92 -2.65 0.26 12.31
CA ASN A 92 -2.87 -0.69 13.40
C ASN A 92 -4.13 -1.53 13.18
N PHE A 93 -5.24 -0.91 12.78
CA PHE A 93 -6.49 -1.62 12.48
C PHE A 93 -6.30 -2.66 11.36
N ILE A 94 -5.65 -2.28 10.24
CA ILE A 94 -5.37 -3.21 9.14
C ILE A 94 -4.50 -4.38 9.62
N ILE A 95 -3.43 -4.10 10.37
CA ILE A 95 -2.48 -5.12 10.85
C ILE A 95 -3.15 -6.11 11.80
N GLN A 96 -4.11 -5.66 12.63
CA GLN A 96 -4.77 -6.51 13.61
C GLN A 96 -5.96 -7.27 13.03
N HIS A 97 -6.75 -6.65 12.14
CA HIS A 97 -8.10 -7.15 11.84
C HIS A 97 -8.32 -7.54 10.39
N LEU A 98 -7.49 -7.09 9.44
CA LEU A 98 -7.75 -7.29 8.02
C LEU A 98 -6.72 -8.23 7.37
N SER A 99 -7.12 -8.85 6.26
CA SER A 99 -6.22 -9.62 5.40
C SER A 99 -5.59 -8.71 4.36
N PHE A 100 -4.26 -8.65 4.31
CA PHE A 100 -3.52 -7.79 3.41
C PHE A 100 -2.20 -8.46 3.01
N ASP A 101 -1.72 -8.19 1.80
CA ASP A 101 -0.42 -8.64 1.36
C ASP A 101 0.69 -7.75 1.92
N ARG A 102 0.63 -6.43 1.65
CA ARG A 102 1.68 -5.50 2.09
C ARG A 102 1.11 -4.20 2.64
N LEU A 103 1.81 -3.64 3.61
CA LEU A 103 1.53 -2.33 4.19
C LEU A 103 2.84 -1.55 4.31
N TYR A 104 2.89 -0.37 3.70
CA TYR A 104 4.02 0.56 3.84
C TYR A 104 3.56 1.80 4.62
N PHE A 105 4.12 1.96 5.81
CA PHE A 105 3.82 3.08 6.69
C PHE A 105 4.87 4.18 6.53
N TYR A 106 4.45 5.39 6.13
CA TYR A 106 5.35 6.51 5.82
C TYR A 106 5.40 7.59 6.90
N GLY A 107 4.71 7.39 8.02
CA GLY A 107 4.48 8.39 9.06
C GLY A 107 2.99 8.65 9.27
N LYS A 108 2.65 9.20 10.43
CA LYS A 108 1.26 9.41 10.85
C LYS A 108 0.51 10.45 10.01
N ASP A 109 1.23 11.31 9.31
CA ASP A 109 0.74 12.44 8.50
C ASP A 109 0.90 12.20 6.99
N LYS A 110 1.11 10.95 6.57
CA LYS A 110 1.32 10.57 5.17
C LYS A 110 0.33 9.49 4.76
N PRO A 111 -0.06 9.43 3.47
CA PRO A 111 -0.90 8.37 2.96
C PRO A 111 -0.34 6.99 3.30
N LEU A 112 -1.20 6.09 3.74
CA LEU A 112 -0.88 4.70 4.01
C LEU A 112 -0.99 3.90 2.72
N HIS A 113 0.03 3.13 2.40
CA HIS A 113 -0.05 2.14 1.32
C HIS A 113 -0.53 0.81 1.88
N VAL A 114 -1.49 0.19 1.19
CA VAL A 114 -1.92 -1.18 1.45
C VAL A 114 -2.16 -1.91 0.14
N SER A 115 -1.82 -3.19 0.11
CA SER A 115 -2.10 -4.09 -1.02
C SER A 115 -2.75 -5.39 -0.56
N ILE A 116 -3.47 -6.01 -1.49
CA ILE A 116 -3.89 -7.41 -1.43
C ILE A 116 -3.08 -8.20 -2.46
N GLY A 117 -3.05 -9.53 -2.33
CA GLY A 117 -2.39 -10.42 -3.26
C GLY A 117 -2.51 -11.87 -2.80
N ALA A 118 -2.33 -12.82 -3.72
CA ALA A 118 -2.49 -14.25 -3.44
C ALA A 118 -1.53 -14.75 -2.34
N ASP A 119 -0.33 -14.16 -2.26
CA ASP A 119 0.67 -14.52 -1.26
C ASP A 119 0.24 -14.14 0.17
N ASN A 120 -0.63 -13.13 0.33
CA ASN A 120 -1.16 -12.63 1.60
C ASN A 120 -0.08 -12.55 2.70
N THR A 121 1.08 -11.98 2.38
CA THR A 121 2.29 -12.11 3.22
C THR A 121 2.20 -11.40 4.56
N ARG A 122 1.20 -10.53 4.75
CA ARG A 122 1.07 -9.62 5.90
C ARG A 122 2.38 -8.87 6.17
N TYR A 123 3.03 -8.44 5.10
CA TYR A 123 4.31 -7.75 5.17
C TYR A 123 4.11 -6.30 5.57
N VAL A 124 4.78 -5.87 6.64
CA VAL A 124 4.76 -4.48 7.10
C VAL A 124 6.16 -3.90 7.02
N GLN A 125 6.28 -2.70 6.47
CA GLN A 125 7.55 -1.94 6.47
C GLN A 125 7.32 -0.49 6.86
N ILE A 126 8.14 -0.02 7.80
CA ILE A 126 8.24 1.38 8.16
C ILE A 126 9.17 2.08 7.18
N ARG A 127 8.72 3.17 6.57
CA ARG A 127 9.50 3.99 5.65
C ARG A 127 9.84 5.31 6.33
N GLN A 128 11.13 5.58 6.49
CA GLN A 128 11.61 6.80 7.14
C GLN A 128 12.07 7.81 6.10
N ALA A 129 11.73 9.09 6.30
CA ALA A 129 12.31 10.19 5.54
C ALA A 129 13.67 10.56 6.15
N LYS A 130 14.72 10.65 5.33
CA LYS A 130 15.97 11.30 5.73
C LYS A 130 15.80 12.82 5.70
N SER A 131 16.68 13.54 6.41
CA SER A 131 16.77 15.01 6.36
C SER A 131 16.93 15.57 4.94
N SER A 132 17.46 14.78 4.00
CA SER A 132 17.57 15.11 2.58
C SER A 132 16.27 14.93 1.77
N GLY A 133 15.15 14.57 2.40
CA GLY A 133 13.88 14.27 1.75
C GLY A 133 13.79 12.88 1.11
N ARG A 134 14.92 12.15 1.01
CA ARG A 134 14.94 10.78 0.46
C ARG A 134 14.30 9.78 1.43
N ARG A 135 13.36 8.98 0.93
CA ARG A 135 12.77 7.88 1.72
C ARG A 135 13.70 6.67 1.72
N VAL A 136 13.99 6.13 2.91
CA VAL A 136 14.75 4.89 3.07
C VAL A 136 13.87 3.79 3.64
N ALA A 137 14.18 2.55 3.26
CA ALA A 137 13.59 1.38 3.88
C ALA A 137 14.03 1.32 5.35
N GLY A 138 13.07 1.43 6.25
CA GLY A 138 13.26 1.15 7.67
C GLY A 138 13.00 -0.34 7.95
N PRO A 139 12.80 -0.70 9.24
CA PRO A 139 12.56 -2.08 9.62
C PRO A 139 11.28 -2.64 8.97
N SER A 140 11.28 -3.96 8.74
CA SER A 140 10.15 -4.69 8.19
C SER A 140 9.99 -6.06 8.82
N ARG A 141 8.76 -6.57 8.83
CA ARG A 141 8.35 -7.85 9.42
C ARG A 141 7.17 -8.44 8.62
N THR A 142 6.89 -9.71 8.83
CA THR A 142 5.76 -10.45 8.23
C THR A 142 4.97 -11.18 9.30
N GLY A 143 3.72 -11.55 8.98
CA GLY A 143 2.89 -12.36 9.88
C GLY A 143 2.65 -11.68 11.24
N SER A 144 2.68 -12.47 12.33
CA SER A 144 2.45 -11.97 13.69
C SER A 144 3.49 -10.95 14.15
N SER A 145 4.76 -11.10 13.72
CA SER A 145 5.84 -10.17 14.07
C SER A 145 5.67 -8.77 13.48
N ALA A 146 4.76 -8.60 12.51
CA ALA A 146 4.43 -7.29 11.93
C ALA A 146 3.71 -6.37 12.93
N LEU A 147 2.87 -6.93 13.80
CA LEU A 147 2.19 -6.18 14.85
C LEU A 147 3.20 -5.67 15.89
N GLU A 148 4.09 -6.55 16.37
CA GLU A 148 5.15 -6.19 17.31
C GLU A 148 6.01 -5.04 16.79
N LEU A 149 6.41 -5.09 15.51
CA LEU A 149 7.16 -3.99 14.88
C LEU A 149 6.40 -2.66 14.95
N PHE A 150 5.10 -2.69 14.67
CA PHE A 150 4.29 -1.49 14.62
C PHE A 150 4.03 -0.92 16.01
N GLU A 151 3.81 -1.77 17.01
CA GLU A 151 3.67 -1.37 18.42
C GLU A 151 4.97 -0.74 18.97
N ILE A 152 6.12 -1.34 18.67
CA ILE A 152 7.42 -0.77 19.03
C ILE A 152 7.58 0.61 18.40
N TYR A 153 7.21 0.77 17.12
CA TYR A 153 7.32 2.05 16.44
C TYR A 153 6.44 3.13 17.09
N ASN A 154 5.19 2.82 17.45
CA ASN A 154 4.26 3.79 18.05
C ASN A 154 4.61 4.16 19.50
N THR A 155 5.39 3.33 20.21
CA THR A 155 5.81 3.61 21.59
C THR A 155 7.17 4.33 21.67
N THR A 156 7.96 4.30 20.60
CA THR A 156 9.34 4.82 20.59
C THR A 156 9.56 6.03 19.68
N GLY A 157 8.61 6.35 18.79
CA GLY A 157 8.69 7.44 17.80
C GLY A 157 7.66 8.54 18.01
#